data_AF-A0A918SAM4-F1
#
_entry.id   AF-A0A918SAM4-F1
#
_cell.length_a   1.000
_cell.length_b   1.000
_cell.length_c   1.000
_cell.angle_alpha   90.00
_cell.angle_beta   90.00
_cell.angle_gamma   90.00
#
_symmetry.space_group_name_H-M   'P 1'
#
loop_
_entity.id
_entity.type
_entity.pdbx_description
1 polymer ?
#
loop_
_entity_poly.entity_id
_entity_poly.type
_entity_poly.pdbx_seq_one_letter_code
_entity_poly.pdbx_strand_id
1 'polypeptide(L)'
;MKNILVYYFAILVPLAILFSLSQLGYIGPRDLVLLFLFYLVVYRTYVDGLRLVAKDLISKKEIWKLMLPGSRSGYIRELYFETEMETEKEA
;
A
#
# COMPACT_ATOMS: atom_id res chain seq x y z
N MET A 1 3.02 -9.21 2.39
CA MET A 1 1.61 -9.65 2.26
C MET A 1 1.49 -10.51 1.02
N LYS A 2 1.52 -11.85 1.18
CA LYS A 2 1.37 -12.75 0.02
C LYS A 2 -0.08 -12.86 -0.43
N ASN A 3 -1.03 -12.80 0.51
CA ASN A 3 -2.45 -12.82 0.19
C ASN A 3 -2.96 -11.44 -0.25
N ILE A 4 -3.52 -11.37 -1.46
CA ILE A 4 -4.18 -10.19 -2.04
C ILE A 4 -5.29 -9.60 -1.15
N LEU A 5 -6.08 -10.43 -0.45
CA LEU A 5 -7.17 -9.96 0.40
C LEU A 5 -6.65 -9.18 1.60
N VAL A 6 -5.58 -9.67 2.25
CA VAL A 6 -4.95 -8.98 3.38
C VAL A 6 -4.43 -7.61 2.95
N TYR A 7 -3.89 -7.50 1.74
CA TYR A 7 -3.47 -6.23 1.18
C TYR A 7 -4.66 -5.28 0.96
N TYR A 8 -5.77 -5.75 0.40
CA TYR A 8 -6.96 -4.91 0.25
C TYR A 8 -7.54 -4.47 1.58
N PHE A 9 -7.62 -5.36 2.58
CA PHE A 9 -8.04 -4.98 3.93
C PHE A 9 -7.11 -3.94 4.56
N ALA A 10 -5.80 -4.08 4.40
CA ALA A 10 -4.83 -3.11 4.88
C ALA A 10 -5.01 -1.72 4.25
N ILE A 11 -5.63 -1.61 3.08
CA ILE A 11 -5.93 -0.34 2.42
C ILE A 11 -7.29 0.20 2.86
N LEU A 12 -8.31 -0.65 2.77
CA LEU A 12 -9.70 -0.23 2.93
C LEU A 12 -10.05 0.05 4.39
N VAL A 13 -9.54 -0.76 5.33
CA VAL A 13 -9.89 -0.62 6.75
C VAL A 13 -9.41 0.72 7.34
N PRO A 14 -8.14 1.14 7.19
CA PRO A 14 -7.70 2.43 7.70
C PRO A 14 -8.44 3.61 7.07
N LEU A 15 -8.76 3.50 5.78
CA LEU A 15 -9.51 4.53 5.06
C LEU A 15 -10.95 4.65 5.58
N ALA A 16 -11.62 3.51 5.80
CA ALA A 16 -12.96 3.46 6.37
C ALA A 16 -12.97 4.04 7.79
N ILE A 17 -11.98 3.68 8.63
CA ILE A 17 -11.83 4.22 9.99
C ILE A 17 -11.67 5.75 9.95
N LEU A 18 -10.85 6.29 9.06
CA LEU A 18 -10.68 7.74 8.90
C LEU A 18 -12.00 8.44 8.60
N PHE A 19 -12.78 7.89 7.68
CA PHE A 19 -14.07 8.46 7.32
C PHE A 19 -15.08 8.34 8.47
N SER A 20 -15.17 7.18 9.13
CA SER A 20 -16.04 6.96 10.29
C SER A 20 -15.73 7.90 11.45
N LEU A 21 -14.44 8.13 11.75
CA LEU A 21 -14.03 9.08 12.79
C LEU A 21 -14.49 10.51 12.49
N SER A 22 -14.46 10.91 11.23
CA SER A 22 -14.98 12.22 10.79
C SER A 22 -16.49 12.32 10.94
N GLN A 23 -17.23 11.29 10.51
CA GLN A 23 -18.70 11.23 10.63
C GLN A 23 -19.18 11.26 12.09
N LEU A 24 -18.44 10.62 13.00
CA LEU A 24 -18.72 10.60 14.43
C LEU A 24 -18.29 11.89 15.15
N GLY A 25 -17.65 12.84 14.45
CA GLY A 25 -17.21 14.12 15.02
C GLY A 25 -15.96 14.03 15.89
N TYR A 26 -15.21 12.93 15.86
CA TYR A 26 -13.98 12.78 16.65
C TYR A 26 -12.78 13.53 16.04
N ILE A 27 -12.80 13.79 14.74
CA ILE A 27 -11.76 14.54 14.04
C ILE A 27 -12.39 15.66 13.20
N GLY A 28 -11.73 16.81 13.17
CA GLY A 28 -12.17 17.94 12.35
C GLY A 28 -11.80 17.78 10.87
N PRO A 29 -12.34 18.63 9.98
CA PRO A 29 -12.01 18.60 8.55
C PRO A 29 -10.51 18.78 8.27
N ARG A 30 -9.82 19.63 9.05
CA ARG A 30 -8.37 19.84 8.94
C ARG A 30 -7.60 18.56 9.29
N ASP A 31 -7.97 17.89 10.37
CA ASP A 31 -7.32 16.67 10.83
C ASP A 31 -7.56 15.52 9.85
N LEU A 32 -8.77 15.42 9.31
CA LEU A 32 -9.10 14.46 8.24
C LEU A 32 -8.18 14.64 7.04
N VAL A 33 -7.99 15.87 6.54
CA VAL A 33 -7.10 16.14 5.39
C VAL A 33 -5.65 15.77 5.73
N LEU A 34 -5.15 16.16 6.90
CA LEU A 34 -3.78 15.87 7.31
C LEU A 34 -3.54 14.36 7.44
N LEU A 35 -4.44 13.65 8.12
CA LEU A 35 -4.37 12.20 8.29
C LEU A 35 -4.56 11.46 6.97
N PHE A 36 -5.41 11.96 6.08
CA PHE A 36 -5.60 11.39 4.75
C PHE A 36 -4.34 11.55 3.89
N LEU A 37 -3.67 12.71 3.94
CA LEU A 37 -2.39 12.92 3.27
C LEU A 37 -1.30 12.02 3.85
N PHE A 38 -1.21 11.90 5.17
CA PHE A 38 -0.29 10.98 5.82
C PHE A 38 -0.57 9.53 5.42
N TYR A 39 -1.84 9.13 5.36
CA TYR A 39 -2.27 7.83 4.90
C TYR A 39 -1.84 7.57 3.45
N LEU A 40 -2.04 8.53 2.54
CA LEU A 40 -1.68 8.39 1.13
C LEU A 40 -0.18 8.37 0.88
N VAL A 41 0.59 9.20 1.58
CA VAL A 41 2.03 9.37 1.30
C VAL A 41 2.88 8.38 2.09
N VAL A 42 2.59 8.20 3.38
CA VAL A 42 3.43 7.41 4.29
C VAL A 42 2.91 5.99 4.36
N TYR A 43 1.66 5.83 4.81
CA TYR A 43 1.10 4.50 5.07
C TYR A 43 0.93 3.69 3.78
N ARG A 44 0.35 4.27 2.73
CA ARG A 44 0.10 3.58 1.45
C ARG A 44 1.41 3.13 0.81
N THR A 45 2.43 3.99 0.79
CA THR A 45 3.77 3.67 0.26
C THR A 45 4.41 2.54 1.03
N TYR A 46 4.30 2.55 2.37
CA TYR A 46 4.85 1.49 3.20
C TYR A 46 4.13 0.15 3.00
N VAL A 47 2.79 0.15 2.96
CA VAL A 47 1.98 -1.06 2.70
C VAL A 47 2.28 -1.64 1.32
N ASP A 48 2.40 -0.80 0.30
CA ASP A 48 2.78 -1.21 -1.06
C ASP A 48 4.17 -1.82 -1.08
N GLY A 49 5.15 -1.14 -0.47
CA GLY A 49 6.51 -1.67 -0.38
C GLY A 49 6.59 -2.98 0.39
N LEU A 50 5.86 -3.14 1.51
CA LEU A 50 5.80 -4.39 2.24
C LEU A 50 5.20 -5.54 1.42
N ARG A 51 4.26 -5.25 0.52
CA ARG A 51 3.75 -6.25 -0.43
C ARG A 51 4.83 -6.65 -1.43
N LEU A 52 5.51 -5.69 -2.03
CA LEU A 52 6.56 -5.95 -3.03
C LEU A 52 7.77 -6.67 -2.43
N VAL A 53 8.18 -6.31 -1.21
CA VAL A 53 9.21 -7.04 -0.45
C VAL A 53 8.78 -8.49 -0.19
N ALA A 54 7.50 -8.72 0.14
CA ALA A 54 7.00 -10.08 0.37
C ALA A 54 6.88 -10.92 -0.92
N LYS A 55 6.92 -10.26 -2.08
CA LYS A 55 7.02 -10.87 -3.42
C LYS A 55 8.46 -10.91 -3.94
N ASP A 56 9.44 -10.51 -3.12
CA ASP A 56 10.87 -10.46 -3.46
C ASP A 56 11.22 -9.57 -4.66
N LEU A 57 10.39 -8.56 -4.92
CA LEU A 57 10.56 -7.64 -6.07
C LEU A 57 11.45 -6.43 -5.75
N ILE A 58 11.55 -6.07 -4.46
CA ILE A 58 12.37 -4.96 -3.96
C ILE A 58 12.91 -5.29 -2.57
N SER A 59 13.97 -4.62 -2.15
CA SER A 59 14.45 -4.70 -0.77
C SER A 59 13.69 -3.74 0.17
N LYS A 60 13.66 -4.03 1.48
CA LYS A 60 13.04 -3.16 2.50
C LYS A 60 13.59 -1.73 2.48
N LYS A 61 14.86 -1.56 2.12
CA LYS A 61 15.52 -0.24 2.02
C LYS A 61 14.97 0.60 0.87
N GLU A 62 14.29 -0.03 -0.09
CA GLU A 62 13.79 0.59 -1.31
C GLU A 62 12.32 0.99 -1.22
N ILE A 63 11.63 0.62 -0.13
CA ILE A 63 10.22 0.97 0.10
C ILE A 63 10.01 2.48 -0.04
N TRP A 64 10.88 3.30 0.56
CA TRP A 64 10.76 4.75 0.50
C TRP A 64 11.04 5.33 -0.89
N LYS A 65 11.72 4.58 -1.78
CA LYS A 65 11.89 4.98 -3.18
C LYS A 65 10.54 4.94 -3.93
N LEU A 66 9.60 4.10 -3.50
CA LEU A 66 8.24 4.03 -4.09
C LEU A 66 7.42 5.30 -3.89
N MET A 67 7.82 6.17 -2.95
CA MET A 67 7.20 7.47 -2.76
C MET A 67 7.46 8.39 -3.97
N LEU A 68 8.54 8.15 -4.73
CA LEU A 68 8.85 8.93 -5.92
C LEU A 68 7.85 8.60 -7.04
N PRO A 69 7.23 9.62 -7.65
CA PRO A 69 6.32 9.40 -8.78
C PRO A 69 7.05 8.66 -9.92
N GLY A 70 6.36 7.70 -10.53
CA GLY A 70 6.89 6.87 -11.62
C GLY A 70 7.59 5.57 -11.19
N SER A 71 8.09 5.47 -9.95
CA SER A 71 8.67 4.20 -9.47
C SER A 71 7.61 3.13 -9.19
N ARG A 72 6.42 3.56 -8.77
CA ARG A 72 5.28 2.68 -8.44
C ARG A 72 4.57 2.10 -9.66
N SER A 73 4.62 2.75 -10.82
CA SER A 73 3.88 2.31 -12.01
C SER A 73 4.37 0.98 -12.56
N GLY A 74 5.67 0.69 -12.41
CA GLY A 74 6.27 -0.59 -12.79
C GLY A 74 5.78 -1.79 -11.96
N TYR A 75 5.07 -1.55 -10.85
CA TYR A 75 4.63 -2.59 -9.93
C TYR A 75 3.10 -2.69 -9.79
N ILE A 76 2.33 -1.99 -10.64
CA ILE A 76 0.85 -1.97 -10.53
C ILE A 76 0.30 -3.39 -10.66
N ARG A 77 0.84 -4.19 -11.58
CA ARG A 77 0.33 -5.55 -11.80
C ARG A 77 0.56 -6.42 -10.57
N GLU A 78 1.73 -6.32 -9.97
CA GLU A 78 2.18 -7.13 -8.84
C GLU A 78 1.50 -6.72 -7.52
N LEU A 79 1.17 -5.43 -7.40
CA LEU A 79 0.45 -4.86 -6.27
C LEU A 79 -1.03 -5.20 -6.28
N TYR A 80 -1.68 -5.27 -7.44
CA TYR A 80 -3.15 -5.43 -7.51
C TYR A 80 -3.60 -6.79 -8.05
N PHE A 81 -2.71 -7.58 -8.65
CA PHE A 81 -3.03 -8.91 -9.14
C PHE A 81 -2.19 -10.00 -8.48
N GLU A 82 -2.80 -11.16 -8.32
CA GLU A 82 -2.13 -12.40 -7.97
C GLU A 82 -1.46 -12.93 -9.24
N THR A 83 -0.26 -12.46 -9.55
CA THR A 83 0.55 -13.07 -10.60
C THR A 83 1.22 -14.31 -10.02
N GLU A 84 0.85 -15.50 -10.49
CA GLU A 84 1.69 -16.68 -10.34
C GLU A 84 3.00 -16.38 -11.08
N MET A 85 4.09 -16.20 -10.33
CA MET A 85 5.40 -16.17 -10.96
C MET A 85 5.68 -17.62 -11.33
N GLU A 86 5.52 -17.96 -12.61
CA GLU A 86 6.12 -19.16 -13.17
C GLU A 86 7.59 -19.13 -12.76
N THR A 87 7.95 -20.05 -11.88
CA THR A 87 9.35 -20.36 -11.64
C THR A 87 9.86 -20.91 -12.97
N GLU A 88 10.49 -20.07 -13.80
CA GLU A 88 11.50 -20.56 -14.72
C GLU A 88 12.61 -21.15 -13.85
N LYS A 89 12.41 -22.43 -13.53
CA LYS A 89 13.46 -23.33 -13.13
C LYS A 89 14.36 -23.45 -14.35
N GLU A 90 15.61 -23.05 -14.13
CA GLU A 90 16.79 -23.45 -14.86
C GLU A 90 16.62 -24.85 -15.49
N ALA A 91 16.86 -24.93 -16.80
CA ALA A 91 17.23 -26.13 -17.53
C ALA A 91 18.34 -25.78 -18.52
#